data_AF-A0ABD1S7Z4-F1
#
_entry.id   AF-A0ABD1S7Z4-F1
#
_cell.length_a   1.000
_cell.length_b   1.000
_cell.length_c   1.000
_cell.angle_alpha   90.00
_cell.angle_beta   90.00
_cell.angle_gamma   90.00
#
_symmetry.space_group_name_H-M   'P 1'
#
loop_
_entity.id
_entity.type
_entity.pdbx_description
1 polymer ?
#
loop_
_entity_poly.entity_id
_entity_poly.type
_entity_poly.pdbx_seq_one_letter_code
_entity_poly.pdbx_strand_id
1 'polypeptide(L)'
;MEMQDYNISLMLFRNAFLVDLVKEKKGRILKLDSIQNGNSWKGFDMLIFNTWHWWLHKGSAKAWDYIQKGDKLYKDMDRLIAFNEGLKTWSKWVDSNIDPSHTKVFFQGISPTHYNGAEWNATKGTTCNHETQPITGSTYPGGPLPAVAVVKGVLSNMSTAVGLLDVTQLSQMRKDGHPSIYGIDGHEWK
;
A
#
# COMPACT_ATOMS: atom_id res chain seq x y z
N MET A 1 0.01 12.61 -17.33
CA MET A 1 1.10 13.45 -17.89
C MET A 1 1.52 12.82 -19.19
N GLU A 2 1.68 13.62 -20.24
CA GLU A 2 2.11 13.13 -21.55
C GLU A 2 3.39 13.86 -21.96
N MET A 3 4.35 13.12 -22.50
CA MET A 3 5.59 13.62 -23.08
C MET A 3 5.58 13.23 -24.56
N GLN A 4 4.90 14.05 -25.36
CA GLN A 4 4.55 13.75 -26.75
C GLN A 4 5.79 13.50 -27.62
N ASP A 5 6.85 14.28 -27.43
CA ASP A 5 8.12 14.15 -28.17
C ASP A 5 8.77 12.76 -28.01
N TYR A 6 8.45 12.05 -26.92
CA TYR A 6 8.98 10.73 -26.62
C TYR A 6 7.92 9.62 -26.74
N ASN A 7 6.68 9.96 -27.10
CA ASN A 7 5.54 9.04 -27.07
C ASN A 7 5.40 8.31 -25.72
N ILE A 8 5.62 9.02 -24.60
CA ILE A 8 5.48 8.48 -23.25
C ILE A 8 4.26 9.10 -22.58
N SER A 9 3.44 8.26 -21.96
CA SER A 9 2.37 8.69 -21.07
C SER A 9 2.56 8.12 -19.67
N LEU A 10 2.16 8.90 -18.67
CA LEU A 10 2.14 8.52 -17.27
C LEU A 10 0.74 8.76 -16.71
N MET A 11 0.13 7.69 -16.21
CA MET A 11 -1.17 7.70 -15.54
C MET A 11 -1.02 7.30 -14.07
N LEU A 12 -1.72 8.04 -13.20
CA LEU A 12 -1.95 7.63 -11.82
C LEU A 12 -3.39 7.15 -11.69
N PHE A 13 -3.58 5.87 -11.37
CA PHE A 13 -4.89 5.29 -11.10
C PHE A 13 -5.05 5.00 -9.61
N ARG A 14 -6.02 5.63 -8.96
CA ARG A 14 -6.20 5.52 -7.51
C ARG A 14 -7.16 4.39 -7.15
N ASN A 15 -6.61 3.27 -6.66
CA ASN A 15 -7.34 2.31 -5.84
C ASN A 15 -6.49 1.96 -4.61
N ALA A 16 -6.86 2.49 -3.45
CA ALA A 16 -6.06 2.36 -2.23
C ALA A 16 -5.86 0.91 -1.76
N PHE A 17 -6.78 0.01 -2.10
CA PHE A 17 -6.80 -1.38 -1.62
C PHE A 17 -6.52 -2.40 -2.73
N LEU A 18 -6.42 -1.97 -4.00
CA LEU A 18 -6.41 -2.79 -5.23
C LEU A 18 -7.70 -3.60 -5.47
N VAL A 19 -8.30 -4.13 -4.42
CA VAL A 19 -9.61 -4.78 -4.41
C VAL A 19 -10.76 -3.77 -4.28
N ASP A 20 -11.99 -4.25 -4.44
CA ASP A 20 -13.15 -3.38 -4.50
C ASP A 20 -13.59 -2.86 -3.12
N LEU A 21 -13.80 -1.55 -3.04
CA LEU A 21 -14.53 -0.90 -1.94
C LEU A 21 -15.87 -0.40 -2.50
N VAL A 22 -16.96 -1.06 -2.13
CA VAL A 22 -18.29 -0.78 -2.67
C VAL A 22 -19.22 -0.19 -1.61
N LYS A 23 -20.23 0.57 -2.02
CA LYS A 23 -21.29 1.06 -1.14
C LYS A 23 -22.57 0.25 -1.39
N GLU A 24 -23.00 -0.50 -0.38
CA GLU A 24 -24.24 -1.27 -0.41
C GLU A 24 -25.22 -0.75 0.66
N LYS A 25 -26.45 -1.28 0.67
CA LYS A 25 -27.50 -0.87 1.63
C LYS A 25 -27.05 -0.96 3.10
N LYS A 26 -26.18 -1.92 3.43
CA LYS A 26 -25.68 -2.15 4.78
C LYS A 26 -24.50 -1.27 5.16
N GLY A 27 -23.84 -0.61 4.20
CA GLY A 27 -22.66 0.24 4.43
C GLY A 27 -21.59 0.11 3.33
N ARG A 28 -20.41 0.66 3.59
CA ARG A 28 -19.21 0.52 2.76
C ARG A 28 -18.56 -0.83 3.04
N ILE A 29 -18.33 -1.63 2.01
CA ILE A 29 -17.83 -3.00 2.11
C ILE A 29 -16.53 -3.11 1.33
N LEU A 30 -15.45 -3.48 2.02
CA LEU A 30 -14.19 -3.86 1.38
C LEU A 30 -14.26 -5.35 1.01
N LYS A 31 -14.38 -5.66 -0.29
CA LYS A 31 -14.48 -7.02 -0.81
C LYS A 31 -13.10 -7.54 -1.15
N LEU A 32 -12.56 -8.46 -0.35
CA LEU A 32 -11.17 -8.92 -0.48
C LEU A 32 -10.93 -9.85 -1.68
N ASP A 33 -11.99 -10.35 -2.29
CA ASP A 33 -12.00 -11.36 -3.35
C ASP A 33 -12.54 -10.83 -4.69
N SER A 34 -12.61 -9.51 -4.85
CA SER A 34 -13.15 -8.87 -6.07
C SER A 34 -12.27 -7.71 -6.55
N ILE A 35 -12.07 -7.64 -7.87
CA ILE A 35 -11.42 -6.54 -8.60
C ILE A 35 -12.24 -6.24 -9.86
N GLN A 36 -13.18 -5.29 -9.79
CA GLN A 36 -14.02 -4.90 -10.91
C GLN A 36 -13.31 -3.96 -11.88
N ASN A 37 -12.47 -3.06 -11.36
CA ASN A 37 -11.80 -2.03 -12.15
C ASN A 37 -10.48 -2.50 -12.80
N GLY A 38 -10.18 -3.80 -12.74
CA GLY A 38 -8.90 -4.33 -13.25
C GLY A 38 -8.71 -4.13 -14.75
N ASN A 39 -9.81 -4.08 -15.53
CA ASN A 39 -9.71 -3.82 -16.97
C ASN A 39 -9.02 -2.49 -17.31
N SER A 40 -9.09 -1.50 -16.42
CA SER A 40 -8.40 -0.21 -16.58
C SER A 40 -6.87 -0.31 -16.50
N TRP A 41 -6.32 -1.44 -16.06
CA TRP A 41 -4.87 -1.67 -15.98
C TRP A 41 -4.31 -2.40 -17.19
N LYS A 42 -5.17 -2.89 -18.10
CA LYS A 42 -4.73 -3.62 -19.30
C LYS A 42 -4.20 -2.65 -20.36
N GLY A 43 -3.25 -3.13 -21.16
CA GLY A 43 -2.71 -2.38 -22.31
C GLY A 43 -1.60 -1.39 -21.97
N PHE A 44 -1.16 -1.31 -20.70
CA PHE A 44 0.01 -0.53 -20.31
C PHE A 44 1.30 -1.31 -20.50
N ASP A 45 2.37 -0.66 -20.96
CA ASP A 45 3.70 -1.27 -21.08
C ASP A 45 4.37 -1.50 -19.71
N MET A 46 3.98 -0.71 -18.71
CA MET A 46 4.48 -0.81 -17.34
C MET A 46 3.38 -0.52 -16.32
N LEU A 47 3.25 -1.41 -15.34
CA LEU A 47 2.35 -1.26 -14.20
C LEU A 47 3.16 -1.24 -12.90
N ILE A 48 2.99 -0.19 -12.10
CA ILE A 48 3.59 -0.09 -10.77
C ILE A 48 2.47 -0.02 -9.75
N PHE A 49 2.28 -1.11 -9.01
CA PHE A 49 1.26 -1.22 -7.97
C PHE A 49 1.83 -0.88 -6.60
N ASN A 50 1.04 -0.25 -5.74
CA ASN A 50 1.38 -0.09 -4.34
C ASN A 50 0.11 -0.09 -3.48
N THR A 51 0.19 -0.66 -2.29
CA THR A 51 -0.90 -0.58 -1.31
C THR A 51 -0.40 -0.98 0.09
N TRP A 52 -0.80 -0.22 1.12
CA TRP A 52 -0.55 -0.57 2.54
C TRP A 52 -1.19 0.44 3.51
N HIS A 53 -0.86 1.71 3.38
CA HIS A 53 -1.15 2.74 4.38
C HIS A 53 -2.63 2.80 4.81
N TRP A 54 -3.54 2.75 3.82
CA TRP A 54 -4.98 2.82 4.03
C TRP A 54 -5.56 1.61 4.76
N TRP A 55 -4.89 0.44 4.72
CA TRP A 55 -5.31 -0.75 5.47
C TRP A 55 -5.18 -0.55 6.97
N LEU A 56 -4.29 0.35 7.41
CA LEU A 56 -4.04 0.61 8.83
C LEU A 56 -5.06 1.59 9.45
N HIS A 57 -5.88 2.26 8.64
CA HIS A 57 -6.82 3.26 9.14
C HIS A 57 -7.84 2.66 10.12
N LYS A 58 -8.14 3.43 11.17
CA LYS A 58 -9.10 3.11 12.23
C LYS A 58 -10.04 4.30 12.46
N GLY A 59 -11.12 4.08 13.21
CA GLY A 59 -12.07 5.14 13.56
C GLY A 59 -12.67 5.81 12.32
N SER A 60 -12.75 7.15 12.33
CA SER A 60 -13.29 7.96 11.25
C SER A 60 -12.48 7.88 9.94
N ALA A 61 -11.18 7.59 10.02
CA ALA A 61 -10.33 7.43 8.84
C ALA A 61 -10.54 6.10 8.10
N LYS A 62 -11.24 5.14 8.73
CA LYS A 62 -11.51 3.81 8.14
C LYS A 62 -12.48 3.93 6.97
N ALA A 63 -12.05 3.45 5.80
CA ALA A 63 -12.79 3.60 4.55
C ALA A 63 -13.96 2.60 4.40
N TRP A 64 -14.02 1.57 5.24
CA TRP A 64 -15.05 0.53 5.21
C TRP A 64 -15.77 0.39 6.55
N ASP A 65 -17.03 -0.06 6.48
CA ASP A 65 -17.84 -0.43 7.63
C ASP A 65 -17.81 -1.95 7.86
N TYR A 66 -17.57 -2.72 6.79
CA TYR A 66 -17.42 -4.17 6.80
C TYR A 66 -16.32 -4.65 5.85
N ILE A 67 -15.78 -5.82 6.12
CA ILE A 67 -14.86 -6.55 5.25
C ILE A 67 -15.55 -7.83 4.81
N GLN A 68 -15.53 -8.13 3.52
CA GLN A 68 -16.13 -9.34 2.95
C GLN A 68 -15.04 -10.27 2.38
N LYS A 69 -15.21 -11.57 2.63
CA LYS A 69 -14.42 -12.65 2.03
C LYS A 69 -15.37 -13.80 1.65
N GLY A 70 -15.54 -14.06 0.36
CA GLY A 70 -16.60 -14.93 -0.14
C GLY A 70 -17.96 -14.44 0.33
N ASP A 71 -18.76 -15.35 0.86
CA ASP A 71 -20.09 -15.04 1.40
C ASP A 71 -20.08 -14.51 2.84
N LYS A 72 -18.90 -14.43 3.47
CA LYS A 72 -18.77 -14.02 4.87
C LYS A 72 -18.52 -12.52 4.99
N LEU A 73 -19.34 -11.87 5.84
CA LEU A 73 -19.25 -10.46 6.15
C LEU A 73 -18.76 -10.25 7.58
N TYR A 74 -17.67 -9.51 7.74
CA TYR A 74 -17.01 -9.22 9.02
C TYR A 74 -17.13 -7.74 9.35
N LYS A 75 -17.36 -7.42 10.63
CA LYS A 75 -17.29 -6.03 11.12
C LYS A 75 -15.86 -5.48 11.07
N ASP A 76 -14.89 -6.34 11.36
CA ASP A 76 -13.49 -6.03 11.20
C ASP A 76 -12.66 -7.32 11.04
N MET A 77 -11.42 -7.17 10.63
CA MET A 77 -10.47 -8.28 10.40
C MET A 77 -9.07 -7.83 10.81
N ASP A 78 -8.20 -8.77 11.21
CA ASP A 78 -6.78 -8.47 11.35
C ASP A 78 -6.22 -7.88 10.04
N ARG A 79 -5.37 -6.84 10.16
CA ARG A 79 -4.91 -6.08 8.99
C ARG A 79 -3.98 -6.86 8.10
N LEU A 80 -3.12 -7.70 8.68
CA LEU A 80 -2.22 -8.54 7.88
C LEU A 80 -3.01 -9.65 7.19
N ILE A 81 -4.04 -10.22 7.84
CA ILE A 81 -4.94 -11.19 7.20
C ILE A 81 -5.69 -10.54 6.05
N ALA A 82 -6.36 -9.40 6.28
CA ALA A 82 -7.11 -8.71 5.23
C ALA A 82 -6.22 -8.30 4.05
N PHE A 83 -5.04 -7.76 4.35
CA PHE A 83 -4.04 -7.37 3.35
C PHE A 83 -3.57 -8.56 2.52
N ASN A 84 -3.23 -9.68 3.16
CA ASN A 84 -2.81 -10.91 2.48
C ASN A 84 -3.89 -11.46 1.54
N GLU A 85 -5.15 -11.47 1.98
CA GLU A 85 -6.26 -11.94 1.14
C GLU A 85 -6.49 -11.02 -0.06
N GLY A 86 -6.50 -9.70 0.14
CA GLY A 86 -6.64 -8.75 -0.96
C GLY A 86 -5.48 -8.84 -1.96
N LEU A 87 -4.24 -8.99 -1.46
CA LEU A 87 -3.06 -9.10 -2.31
C LEU A 87 -3.04 -10.42 -3.09
N LYS A 88 -3.55 -11.53 -2.53
CA LYS A 88 -3.76 -12.79 -3.27
C LYS A 88 -4.79 -12.66 -4.39
N THR A 89 -5.83 -11.84 -4.20
CA THR A 89 -6.80 -11.56 -5.27
C THR A 89 -6.16 -10.75 -6.38
N TRP A 90 -5.37 -9.72 -6.04
CA TRP A 90 -4.59 -8.97 -7.01
C TRP A 90 -3.58 -9.85 -7.75
N SER A 91 -2.88 -10.74 -7.06
CA SER A 91 -1.88 -11.61 -7.69
C SER A 91 -2.52 -12.52 -8.74
N LYS A 92 -3.66 -13.15 -8.41
CA LYS A 92 -4.45 -13.95 -9.36
C LYS A 92 -4.93 -13.13 -10.55
N TRP A 93 -5.32 -11.88 -10.30
CA TRP A 93 -5.72 -10.98 -11.39
C TRP A 93 -4.54 -10.74 -12.34
N VAL A 94 -3.34 -10.43 -11.81
CA VAL A 94 -2.13 -10.22 -12.62
C VAL A 94 -1.79 -11.48 -13.42
N ASP A 95 -1.74 -12.64 -12.76
CA ASP A 95 -1.42 -13.93 -13.39
C ASP A 95 -2.40 -14.28 -14.52
N SER A 96 -3.66 -13.87 -14.40
CA SER A 96 -4.70 -14.20 -15.39
C SER A 96 -4.84 -13.17 -16.52
N ASN A 97 -4.30 -11.96 -16.36
CA ASN A 97 -4.62 -10.83 -17.26
C ASN A 97 -3.41 -10.13 -17.86
N ILE A 98 -2.20 -10.37 -17.36
CA ILE A 98 -0.99 -9.69 -17.82
C ILE A 98 -0.10 -10.65 -18.58
N ASP A 99 0.26 -10.26 -19.81
CA ASP A 99 1.30 -10.91 -20.59
C ASP A 99 2.66 -10.26 -20.27
N PRO A 100 3.58 -10.97 -19.60
CA PRO A 100 4.88 -10.42 -19.22
C PRO A 100 5.82 -10.16 -20.41
N SER A 101 5.50 -10.66 -21.61
CA SER A 101 6.27 -10.32 -22.82
C SER A 101 5.99 -8.90 -23.33
N HIS A 102 4.84 -8.32 -22.95
CA HIS A 102 4.42 -6.98 -23.36
C HIS A 102 4.40 -5.98 -22.20
N THR A 103 4.02 -6.41 -21.00
CA THR A 103 3.85 -5.53 -19.84
C THR A 103 4.80 -5.89 -18.70
N LYS A 104 5.59 -4.92 -18.25
CA LYS A 104 6.41 -5.05 -17.05
C LYS A 104 5.59 -4.72 -15.80
N VAL A 105 5.62 -5.60 -14.81
CA VAL A 105 4.87 -5.41 -13.56
C VAL A 105 5.84 -5.21 -12.39
N PHE A 106 5.58 -4.17 -11.60
CA PHE A 106 6.27 -3.88 -10.37
C PHE A 106 5.30 -3.75 -9.21
N PHE A 107 5.75 -4.15 -8.03
CA PHE A 107 5.08 -3.82 -6.78
C PHE A 107 6.03 -2.97 -5.93
N GLN A 108 5.59 -1.78 -5.54
CA GLN A 108 6.33 -0.93 -4.62
C GLN A 108 6.23 -1.53 -3.21
N GLY A 109 7.37 -1.66 -2.54
CA GLY A 109 7.44 -2.06 -1.15
C GLY A 109 6.60 -1.19 -0.20
N ILE A 110 6.49 -1.65 1.03
CA ILE A 110 5.65 -1.04 2.05
C ILE A 110 6.17 0.37 2.36
N SER A 111 5.31 1.38 2.22
CA SER A 111 5.62 2.74 2.68
C SER A 111 5.38 2.82 4.20
N PRO A 112 6.42 3.03 5.02
CA PRO A 112 6.31 3.04 6.47
C PRO A 112 5.66 4.31 7.00
N THR A 113 5.01 4.18 8.16
CA THR A 113 4.54 5.31 8.96
C THR A 113 5.52 5.57 10.10
N HIS A 114 5.64 6.82 10.54
CA HIS A 114 6.50 7.21 11.67
C HIS A 114 5.65 7.89 12.76
N TYR A 115 4.70 7.13 13.32
CA TYR A 115 3.78 7.63 14.35
C TYR A 115 4.27 7.39 15.79
N ASN A 116 5.27 6.54 15.97
CA ASN A 116 5.77 6.16 17.29
C ASN A 116 7.29 6.24 17.35
N GLY A 117 7.81 7.29 17.97
CA GLY A 117 9.24 7.56 18.09
C GLY A 117 10.03 6.49 18.84
N ALA A 118 9.36 5.68 19.67
CA ALA A 118 10.02 4.55 20.32
C ALA A 118 10.59 3.53 19.30
N GLU A 119 10.05 3.48 18.08
CA GLU A 119 10.57 2.63 17.00
C GLU A 119 11.95 3.08 16.47
N TRP A 120 12.36 4.32 16.75
CA TRP A 120 13.69 4.84 16.43
C TRP A 120 14.42 5.37 17.67
N ASN A 121 14.13 4.81 18.84
CA ASN A 121 14.73 5.15 20.13
C ASN A 121 14.53 6.61 20.58
N ALA A 122 13.54 7.31 20.02
CA ALA A 122 13.11 8.61 20.55
C ALA A 122 12.23 8.45 21.79
N THR A 123 11.99 9.57 22.48
CA THR A 123 11.14 9.60 23.66
C THR A 123 9.70 9.19 23.33
N LYS A 124 9.02 8.60 24.31
CA LYS A 124 7.62 8.17 24.14
C LYS A 124 6.74 9.37 23.86
N GLY A 125 5.91 9.28 22.82
CA GLY A 125 5.03 10.38 22.37
C GLY A 125 5.63 11.21 21.24
N THR A 126 6.91 11.03 20.91
CA THR A 126 7.50 11.60 19.70
C THR A 126 6.90 10.96 18.45
N THR A 127 6.70 11.75 17.42
CA THR A 127 6.29 11.33 16.07
C THR A 127 7.31 11.86 15.07
N CYS A 128 7.08 11.69 13.76
CA CYS A 128 7.89 12.36 12.74
C CYS A 128 7.81 13.90 12.73
N ASN A 129 6.95 14.51 13.54
CA ASN A 129 6.86 15.97 13.60
C ASN A 129 8.20 16.57 14.08
N HIS A 130 8.68 17.57 13.34
CA HIS A 130 9.97 18.25 13.55
C HIS A 130 11.22 17.37 13.37
N GLU A 131 11.09 16.13 12.89
CA GLU A 131 12.25 15.32 12.50
C GLU A 131 12.82 15.88 11.18
N THR A 132 14.09 16.30 11.19
CA THR A 132 14.74 16.97 10.05
C THR A 132 15.94 16.19 9.49
N GLN A 133 16.27 15.06 10.12
CA GLN A 133 17.37 14.20 9.72
C GLN A 133 16.91 12.74 9.66
N PRO A 134 17.47 11.95 8.73
CA PRO A 134 17.21 10.51 8.70
C PRO A 134 17.77 9.84 9.96
N ILE A 135 17.39 8.58 10.15
CA ILE A 135 18.00 7.71 11.16
C ILE A 135 19.43 7.41 10.73
N THR A 136 20.37 7.52 11.67
CA THR A 136 21.78 7.21 11.43
C THR A 136 22.03 5.71 11.34
N GLY A 137 22.99 5.30 10.51
CA GLY A 137 23.33 3.89 10.29
C GLY A 137 22.55 3.25 9.15
N SER A 138 22.54 1.91 9.10
CA SER A 138 21.95 1.14 8.00
C SER A 138 20.73 0.28 8.41
N THR A 139 20.37 0.26 9.70
CA THR A 139 19.34 -0.62 10.24
C THR A 139 18.32 0.20 11.02
N TYR A 140 17.03 -0.02 10.73
CA TYR A 140 15.94 0.60 11.48
C TYR A 140 15.77 -0.10 12.84
N PRO A 141 15.84 0.62 13.97
CA PRO A 141 15.79 0.00 15.30
C PRO A 141 14.50 -0.77 15.58
N GLY A 142 13.35 -0.30 15.09
CA GLY A 142 12.04 -0.93 15.26
C GLY A 142 11.84 -2.22 14.48
N GLY A 143 12.84 -2.64 13.70
CA GLY A 143 12.81 -3.89 12.95
C GLY A 143 11.94 -3.86 11.69
N PRO A 144 11.79 -5.02 11.02
CA PRO A 144 11.07 -5.13 9.77
C PRO A 144 9.55 -5.05 9.98
N LEU A 145 8.85 -4.46 9.01
CA LEU A 145 7.39 -4.44 9.01
C LEU A 145 6.83 -5.82 8.60
N PRO A 146 5.91 -6.43 9.37
CA PRO A 146 5.33 -7.74 9.03
C PRO A 146 4.66 -7.79 7.64
N ALA A 147 4.13 -6.67 7.15
CA ALA A 147 3.54 -6.56 5.82
C ALA A 147 4.53 -6.82 4.68
N VAL A 148 5.84 -6.62 4.90
CA VAL A 148 6.88 -6.96 3.92
C VAL A 148 6.91 -8.46 3.67
N ALA A 149 6.75 -9.28 4.71
CA ALA A 149 6.68 -10.73 4.58
C ALA A 149 5.45 -11.17 3.79
N VAL A 150 4.31 -10.49 3.99
CA VAL A 150 3.09 -10.73 3.20
C VAL A 150 3.34 -10.44 1.72
N VAL A 151 3.91 -9.28 1.38
CA VAL A 151 4.23 -8.93 -0.02
C VAL A 151 5.18 -9.96 -0.62
N LYS A 152 6.32 -10.22 0.02
CA LYS A 152 7.31 -11.19 -0.49
C LYS A 152 6.70 -12.58 -0.68
N GLY A 153 5.89 -13.03 0.26
CA GLY A 153 5.20 -14.32 0.19
C GLY A 153 4.15 -14.40 -0.92
N VAL A 154 3.44 -13.32 -1.22
CA VAL A 154 2.51 -13.32 -2.37
C VAL A 154 3.29 -13.31 -3.68
N LEU A 155 4.27 -12.42 -3.84
CA LEU A 155 5.05 -12.30 -5.07
C LEU A 155 5.80 -13.59 -5.41
N SER A 156 6.34 -14.30 -4.42
CA SER A 156 7.06 -15.56 -4.64
C SER A 156 6.18 -16.71 -5.15
N ASN A 157 4.85 -16.58 -5.04
CA ASN A 157 3.89 -17.59 -5.46
C ASN A 157 3.18 -17.22 -6.78
N MET A 158 3.58 -16.13 -7.44
CA MET A 158 3.00 -15.69 -8.71
C MET A 158 3.63 -16.42 -9.89
N SER A 159 2.83 -16.68 -10.93
CA SER A 159 3.35 -17.19 -12.20
C SER A 159 3.92 -16.06 -13.06
N THR A 160 3.30 -14.88 -13.02
CA THR A 160 3.80 -13.68 -13.68
C THR A 160 4.91 -13.05 -12.85
N ALA A 161 6.07 -12.84 -13.46
CA ALA A 161 7.19 -12.21 -12.79
C ALA A 161 6.87 -10.75 -12.43
N VAL A 162 6.95 -10.42 -11.14
CA VAL A 162 6.76 -9.07 -10.62
C VAL A 162 8.04 -8.59 -9.95
N GLY A 163 8.53 -7.42 -10.38
CA GLY A 163 9.65 -6.76 -9.74
C GLY A 163 9.24 -6.11 -8.42
N LEU A 164 9.86 -6.52 -7.30
CA LEU A 164 9.69 -5.81 -6.03
C LEU A 164 10.62 -4.60 -5.99
N LEU A 165 10.06 -3.39 -5.93
CA LEU A 165 10.83 -2.20 -5.58
C LEU A 165 10.98 -2.19 -4.05
N ASP A 166 12.00 -2.88 -3.54
CA ASP A 166 12.22 -3.08 -2.10
C ASP A 166 12.82 -1.83 -1.43
N VAL A 167 12.02 -0.78 -1.36
CA VAL A 167 12.37 0.52 -0.78
C VAL A 167 11.91 0.67 0.67
N THR A 168 11.39 -0.39 1.29
CA THR A 168 10.75 -0.32 2.62
C THR A 168 11.75 0.13 3.69
N GLN A 169 12.89 -0.57 3.81
CA GLN A 169 13.90 -0.25 4.82
C GLN A 169 14.52 1.12 4.56
N LEU A 170 14.84 1.45 3.29
CA LEU A 170 15.33 2.77 2.91
C LEU A 170 14.35 3.87 3.37
N SER A 171 13.06 3.64 3.20
CA SER A 171 12.00 4.56 3.64
C SER A 171 11.84 4.59 5.17
N GLN A 172 12.06 3.48 5.89
CA GLN A 172 12.01 3.45 7.36
C GLN A 172 13.11 4.33 7.96
N MET A 173 14.25 4.46 7.29
CA MET A 173 15.31 5.36 7.73
C MET A 173 14.94 6.85 7.58
N ARG A 174 13.89 7.17 6.82
CA ARG A 174 13.48 8.54 6.49
C ARG A 174 12.34 9.05 7.35
N LYS A 175 12.55 9.09 8.67
CA LYS A 175 11.62 9.75 9.61
C LYS A 175 11.39 11.23 9.31
N ASP A 176 12.37 11.86 8.65
CA ASP A 176 12.36 13.24 8.14
C ASP A 176 11.62 13.41 6.79
N GLY A 177 11.21 12.31 6.14
CA GLY A 177 10.62 12.34 4.80
C GLY A 177 9.10 12.52 4.76
N HIS A 178 8.44 12.67 5.91
CA HIS A 178 6.99 12.87 5.97
C HIS A 178 6.61 14.36 5.79
N PRO A 179 5.46 14.68 5.16
CA PRO A 179 5.00 16.07 5.06
C PRO A 179 4.76 16.76 6.41
N SER A 180 4.59 15.99 7.50
CA SER A 180 4.24 16.49 8.84
C SER A 180 3.03 17.45 8.77
N ILE A 181 3.13 18.63 9.40
CA ILE A 181 2.09 19.67 9.41
C ILE A 181 1.95 20.43 8.10
N TYR A 182 2.82 20.19 7.11
CA TYR A 182 2.79 20.85 5.80
C TYR A 182 2.00 20.05 4.75
N GLY A 183 1.41 18.91 5.15
CA GLY A 183 0.50 18.13 4.32
C GLY A 183 -0.91 18.72 4.26
N ILE A 184 -1.76 18.17 3.37
CA ILE A 184 -3.14 18.63 3.13
C ILE A 184 -4.00 18.69 4.40
N ASP A 185 -3.77 17.77 5.35
CA ASP A 185 -4.49 17.70 6.64
C ASP A 185 -3.59 18.06 7.84
N GLY A 186 -2.48 18.76 7.60
CA GLY A 186 -1.50 19.10 8.62
C GLY A 186 -2.02 20.19 9.57
N HIS A 187 -1.96 19.92 10.87
CA HIS A 187 -2.34 20.88 11.91
C HIS A 187 -1.29 20.90 13.02
N GLU A 188 -0.80 22.10 13.34
CA GLU A 188 0.03 22.34 14.52
C GLU A 188 -0.88 22.73 15.69
N TRP A 189 -1.02 21.85 16.66
CA TRP A 189 -1.73 22.18 17.90
C TRP A 189 -0.78 23.01 18.76
N LYS A 190 -1.13 24.29 18.98
CA LYS A 190 -0.44 25.17 19.92
C LYS A 190 -0.79 24.83 21.36
#